data_AF-A0A8H8QZV0-F1
#
_entry.id   AF-A0A8H8QZV0-F1
#
_cell.length_a   1.000
_cell.length_b   1.000
_cell.length_c   1.000
_cell.angle_alpha   90.00
_cell.angle_beta   90.00
_cell.angle_gamma   90.00
#
_symmetry.space_group_name_H-M   'P 1'
#
loop_
_entity.id
_entity.type
_entity.pdbx_description
1 polymer ?
#
loop_
_entity_poly.entity_id
_entity_poly.type
_entity_poly.pdbx_seq_one_letter_code
_entity_poly.pdbx_strand_id
1 'polypeptide(L)'
;MATTFTDPSQDVRIDEAGPNHTLHLLTTASTPATPGPSTPTVSSLPSPLERLMVKDYEDGIVPPLRPMSTPFPEAYMVEGDIQCSQRSNDADRFGLDTTALSIPAASSNATFRQLPGEIHECILDHIFGVRASTSSRAPTAGGSKALRRWGSALRHSRRREVAQLSLVTSKWRELIQERLYRHLKIKGTRESVDQASYWFHEHPNLCSYVKHIEIWFPVFQQKNPAFDRTHRTPSPDRSVLIRSLALADNTNTNVTYQSPSNNCSLYEVFLFVRLTFAMACILTLEGGDRKKPPMVRHFSKNTTSLPVLPQVRTLVCKGQWNLIRENEDFQHIAAALPSLQEWHGSYARPKSKAYISMSTIVPNLPRFLTHLNICIEADYRREAVSPLFVKKVNAKAHLCQELAKALPTLEHLAFTGRICGCFFNQGARLSNPRESRLKSIDLIVKNVCRPTFIWNDGSGITDMSFILAFESLVLAGVKSLERLKALNYLRIRFSISVPALNPYFQLKNNQCTGIWSDTIIDTLAQTRPRASFLEKAEYLGDIGFKDGQLLAPPTFSKTRPLSIKVSSYASLNSGITIS
;
A
#
# COMPACT_ATOMS: atom_id res chain seq x y z
N MET A 1 16.69 73.46 -20.93
CA MET A 1 17.51 73.11 -19.76
C MET A 1 17.76 71.61 -19.85
N ALA A 2 18.73 71.19 -20.66
CA ALA A 2 20.13 70.93 -20.24
C ALA A 2 20.18 69.63 -19.41
N THR A 3 20.37 68.46 -20.06
CA THR A 3 21.65 67.75 -20.34
C THR A 3 22.04 66.84 -19.16
N THR A 4 22.50 65.58 -19.27
CA THR A 4 23.20 64.87 -20.36
C THR A 4 23.36 63.38 -19.99
N PHE A 5 23.37 62.54 -21.03
CA PHE A 5 24.04 61.23 -21.09
C PHE A 5 25.56 61.35 -20.84
N THR A 6 26.17 60.32 -20.24
CA THR A 6 27.50 59.77 -20.65
C THR A 6 27.74 58.39 -20.01
N ASP A 7 27.93 57.39 -20.88
CA ASP A 7 28.84 56.23 -20.76
C ASP A 7 29.92 56.47 -21.86
N PRO A 8 31.06 55.74 -22.06
CA PRO A 8 31.60 54.56 -21.37
C PRO A 8 33.16 54.46 -21.21
N SER A 9 33.61 53.33 -20.66
CA SER A 9 34.68 52.43 -21.17
C SER A 9 36.11 52.34 -20.56
N GLN A 10 36.56 51.07 -20.57
CA GLN A 10 37.92 50.48 -20.53
C GLN A 10 38.54 50.16 -19.16
N ASP A 11 39.23 49.04 -18.91
CA ASP A 11 39.35 47.66 -19.42
C ASP A 11 40.49 47.01 -18.57
N VAL A 12 40.66 45.68 -18.62
CA VAL A 12 41.82 44.87 -18.11
C VAL A 12 41.71 44.48 -16.61
N ARG A 13 41.70 43.21 -16.17
CA ARG A 13 42.43 42.00 -16.62
C ARG A 13 41.76 40.70 -16.14
N ILE A 14 41.98 39.67 -16.95
CA ILE A 14 41.65 38.24 -16.84
C ILE A 14 42.30 37.59 -15.60
N ASP A 15 41.57 36.69 -14.93
CA ASP A 15 42.13 35.47 -14.36
C ASP A 15 41.09 34.33 -14.39
N GLU A 16 41.46 33.24 -15.06
CA GLU A 16 40.69 32.02 -15.24
C GLU A 16 40.62 31.20 -13.95
N ALA A 17 39.42 30.78 -13.54
CA ALA A 17 39.22 29.60 -12.72
C ALA A 17 37.83 29.00 -13.03
N GLY A 18 37.82 27.90 -13.79
CA GLY A 18 36.60 27.23 -14.25
C GLY A 18 35.71 26.69 -13.12
N PRO A 19 34.40 26.52 -13.36
CA PRO A 19 33.49 25.99 -12.35
C PRO A 19 33.62 24.46 -12.27
N ASN A 20 34.18 23.98 -11.16
CA ASN A 20 34.06 22.59 -10.72
C ASN A 20 32.58 22.28 -10.43
N HIS A 21 31.86 21.79 -11.45
CA HIS A 21 30.53 21.21 -11.31
C HIS A 21 30.62 19.83 -10.66
N THR A 22 30.67 19.79 -9.33
CA THR A 22 30.53 18.55 -8.58
C THR A 22 29.04 18.20 -8.45
N LEU A 23 28.62 17.22 -9.24
CA LEU A 23 27.31 16.54 -9.18
C LEU A 23 27.01 16.03 -7.76
N HIS A 24 26.23 16.78 -6.99
CA HIS A 24 25.59 16.25 -5.79
C HIS A 24 24.34 15.46 -6.17
N LEU A 25 24.53 14.15 -6.28
CA LEU A 25 23.51 13.13 -6.36
C LEU A 25 22.38 13.34 -5.35
N LEU A 26 21.15 13.09 -5.81
CA LEU A 26 19.96 12.82 -5.01
C LEU A 26 20.31 11.93 -3.82
N THR A 27 20.24 12.49 -2.61
CA THR A 27 20.63 11.80 -1.39
C THR A 27 19.71 10.61 -1.10
N THR A 28 20.39 9.50 -0.78
CA THR A 28 19.90 8.26 -0.19
C THR A 28 18.91 8.50 0.96
N ALA A 29 17.73 7.91 0.87
CA ALA A 29 16.88 7.71 2.04
C ALA A 29 17.49 6.57 2.87
N SER A 30 18.24 6.92 3.92
CA SER A 30 18.53 6.01 5.02
C SER A 30 17.22 5.66 5.73
N THR A 31 16.96 4.37 5.87
CA THR A 31 15.91 3.82 6.72
C THR A 31 16.08 4.34 8.16
N PRO A 32 15.03 4.81 8.85
CA PRO A 32 15.08 4.86 10.29
C PRO A 32 15.16 3.42 10.82
N ALA A 33 16.16 3.15 11.65
CA ALA A 33 16.30 1.90 12.37
C ALA A 33 14.99 1.60 13.12
N THR A 34 14.49 0.38 12.91
CA THR A 34 13.36 -0.15 13.67
C THR A 34 13.89 -0.47 15.07
N PRO A 35 13.28 -0.01 16.17
CA PRO A 35 13.65 -0.55 17.48
C PRO A 35 13.25 -2.03 17.46
N GLY A 36 14.23 -2.90 17.71
CA GLY A 36 14.06 -4.34 17.71
C GLY A 36 13.00 -4.80 18.72
N PRO A 37 12.51 -6.05 18.57
CA PRO A 37 11.51 -6.60 19.47
C PRO A 37 12.07 -6.64 20.90
N SER A 38 11.34 -6.04 21.84
CA SER A 38 11.56 -6.23 23.27
C SER A 38 11.36 -7.70 23.61
N THR A 39 12.45 -8.40 23.92
CA THR A 39 12.42 -9.71 24.55
C THR A 39 12.03 -9.58 26.03
N PRO A 40 11.35 -10.60 26.59
CA PRO A 40 10.62 -10.48 27.85
C PRO A 40 11.54 -10.52 29.07
N THR A 41 11.38 -9.55 29.96
CA THR A 41 11.91 -9.56 31.32
C THR A 41 11.14 -10.61 32.12
N VAL A 42 11.69 -11.82 32.25
CA VAL A 42 11.26 -12.77 33.27
C VAL A 42 12.08 -12.50 34.53
N SER A 43 11.34 -12.30 35.61
CA SER A 43 11.73 -12.18 37.01
C SER A 43 12.81 -13.17 37.44
N SER A 44 13.86 -12.67 38.11
CA SER A 44 14.80 -13.48 38.89
C SER A 44 14.94 -12.92 40.30
N LEU A 45 14.67 -13.76 41.30
CA LEU A 45 15.32 -13.77 42.61
C LEU A 45 14.97 -15.11 43.30
N PRO A 46 15.84 -15.70 44.15
CA PRO A 46 17.32 -15.69 44.18
C PRO A 46 17.91 -17.11 44.09
N SER A 47 19.24 -17.18 43.89
CA SER A 47 20.07 -18.40 44.01
C SER A 47 20.05 -19.00 45.43
N PRO A 48 20.61 -20.20 45.64
CA PRO A 48 21.98 -20.21 46.19
C PRO A 48 22.90 -21.37 45.77
N LEU A 49 24.22 -21.05 45.78
CA LEU A 49 25.37 -21.91 46.13
C LEU A 49 25.69 -23.11 45.20
N GLU A 50 26.92 -23.52 44.93
CA GLU A 50 28.29 -23.16 45.35
C GLU A 50 29.25 -24.02 44.48
N ARG A 51 30.55 -23.66 44.45
CA ARG A 51 31.74 -24.48 44.05
C ARG A 51 32.03 -24.61 42.54
N LEU A 52 33.25 -24.49 42.02
CA LEU A 52 34.60 -24.52 42.60
C LEU A 52 35.62 -23.85 41.63
N MET A 53 36.46 -22.98 42.20
CA MET A 53 37.90 -22.72 41.95
C MET A 53 38.57 -23.04 40.60
N VAL A 54 39.00 -21.96 39.92
CA VAL A 54 40.36 -21.61 39.45
C VAL A 54 41.36 -22.75 39.20
N LYS A 55 41.84 -22.86 37.94
CA LYS A 55 43.28 -22.85 37.62
C LYS A 55 43.56 -22.53 36.15
N ASP A 56 44.62 -21.77 35.98
CA ASP A 56 45.13 -21.11 34.79
C ASP A 56 45.50 -22.07 33.65
N TYR A 57 45.27 -21.62 32.41
CA TYR A 57 46.20 -21.77 31.30
C TYR A 57 46.03 -20.57 30.36
N GLU A 58 47.07 -19.75 30.27
CA GLU A 58 47.26 -18.81 29.18
C GLU A 58 47.47 -19.61 27.89
N ASP A 59 46.55 -19.47 26.95
CA ASP A 59 46.80 -19.70 25.54
C ASP A 59 46.11 -18.60 24.74
N GLY A 60 46.87 -17.97 23.86
CA GLY A 60 46.53 -16.73 23.17
C GLY A 60 45.20 -16.79 22.42
N ILE A 61 44.35 -15.80 22.68
CA ILE A 61 43.12 -15.56 21.91
C ILE A 61 43.53 -15.12 20.50
N VAL A 62 43.58 -16.07 19.57
CA VAL A 62 43.62 -15.78 18.13
C VAL A 62 42.22 -15.37 17.69
N PRO A 63 42.02 -14.17 17.12
CA PRO A 63 40.73 -13.76 16.57
C PRO A 63 40.30 -14.75 15.49
N PRO A 64 39.02 -15.17 15.41
CA PRO A 64 38.58 -16.04 14.34
C PRO A 64 38.82 -15.37 12.98
N LEU A 65 39.43 -16.11 12.06
CA LEU A 65 39.62 -15.71 10.68
C LEU A 65 38.28 -15.25 10.09
N ARG A 66 38.28 -14.05 9.51
CA ARG A 66 37.16 -13.46 8.79
C ARG A 66 36.65 -14.49 7.76
N PRO A 67 35.36 -14.89 7.77
CA PRO A 67 34.86 -15.85 6.80
C PRO A 67 35.10 -15.31 5.39
N MET A 68 35.78 -16.13 4.58
CA MET A 68 35.97 -15.90 3.15
C MET A 68 34.59 -15.70 2.51
N SER A 69 34.50 -14.66 1.69
CA SER A 69 33.41 -14.29 0.79
C SER A 69 32.42 -15.41 0.50
N THR A 70 31.15 -15.17 0.84
CA THR A 70 30.02 -15.94 0.30
C THR A 70 30.13 -15.96 -1.22
N PRO A 71 30.28 -17.13 -1.86
CA PRO A 71 30.19 -17.22 -3.30
C PRO A 71 28.77 -16.85 -3.71
N PHE A 72 28.65 -16.03 -4.76
CA PHE A 72 27.36 -15.76 -5.40
C PHE A 72 26.71 -17.11 -5.76
N PRO A 73 25.41 -17.32 -5.49
CA PRO A 73 24.74 -18.52 -5.97
C PRO A 73 24.75 -18.48 -7.50
N GLU A 74 25.49 -19.41 -8.11
CA GLU A 74 25.35 -19.74 -9.52
C GLU A 74 23.90 -20.14 -9.74
N ALA A 75 23.19 -19.35 -10.55
CA ALA A 75 21.88 -19.73 -11.02
C ALA A 75 22.08 -20.96 -11.92
N TYR A 76 21.62 -22.12 -11.45
CA TYR A 76 21.45 -23.29 -12.29
C TYR A 76 20.67 -22.87 -13.53
N MET A 77 21.34 -22.84 -14.67
CA MET A 77 20.70 -22.68 -15.97
C MET A 77 19.84 -23.91 -16.19
N VAL A 78 18.54 -23.79 -15.91
CA VAL A 78 17.55 -24.71 -16.45
C VAL A 78 17.44 -24.37 -17.92
N GLU A 79 18.04 -25.21 -18.74
CA GLU A 79 17.85 -25.27 -20.18
C GLU A 79 16.37 -25.58 -20.44
N GLY A 80 15.60 -24.52 -20.63
CA GLY A 80 14.17 -24.56 -20.88
C GLY A 80 13.85 -23.66 -22.04
N ASP A 81 13.33 -24.25 -23.11
CA ASP A 81 12.93 -23.57 -24.34
C ASP A 81 12.15 -22.28 -24.08
N ILE A 82 12.46 -21.26 -24.87
CA ILE A 82 11.78 -19.97 -24.92
C ILE A 82 10.35 -20.21 -25.41
N GLN A 83 9.44 -20.57 -24.51
CA GLN A 83 8.01 -20.46 -24.80
C GLN A 83 7.62 -18.99 -24.66
N CYS A 84 7.68 -18.27 -25.78
CA CYS A 84 6.93 -17.03 -25.95
C CYS A 84 5.49 -17.31 -25.51
N SER A 85 5.04 -16.65 -24.43
CA SER A 85 3.67 -16.73 -23.97
C SER A 85 2.77 -16.09 -25.03
N GLN A 86 2.34 -16.90 -26.00
CA GLN A 86 1.19 -16.58 -26.81
C GLN A 86 0.03 -16.38 -25.83
N ARG A 87 -0.48 -15.15 -25.80
CA ARG A 87 -1.72 -14.81 -25.12
C ARG A 87 -2.79 -15.77 -25.66
N SER A 88 -3.25 -16.69 -24.82
CA SER A 88 -4.42 -17.51 -25.10
C SER A 88 -5.64 -16.59 -25.20
N ASN A 89 -5.95 -16.17 -26.43
CA ASN A 89 -7.28 -15.70 -26.78
C ASN A 89 -8.16 -16.95 -26.84
N ASP A 90 -8.83 -17.26 -25.74
CA ASP A 90 -9.98 -18.17 -25.76
C ASP A 90 -11.14 -17.45 -26.47
N ALA A 91 -11.16 -17.57 -27.79
CA ALA A 91 -12.35 -17.41 -28.61
C ALA A 91 -12.24 -18.38 -29.80
N ASP A 92 -13.27 -19.22 -29.90
CA ASP A 92 -13.67 -20.03 -31.05
C ASP A 92 -12.87 -21.30 -31.39
N ARG A 93 -13.39 -22.42 -30.87
CA ARG A 93 -13.29 -23.73 -31.50
C ARG A 93 -14.22 -23.77 -32.71
N PHE A 94 -13.68 -23.78 -33.94
CA PHE A 94 -14.19 -24.54 -35.08
C PHE A 94 -13.10 -24.69 -36.17
N GLY A 95 -12.81 -25.94 -36.55
CA GLY A 95 -12.49 -26.36 -37.93
C GLY A 95 -11.10 -26.09 -38.52
N LEU A 96 -10.44 -27.18 -38.93
CA LEU A 96 -9.34 -27.33 -39.91
C LEU A 96 -8.99 -26.11 -40.80
N ASP A 97 -7.72 -25.70 -40.84
CA ASP A 97 -6.78 -26.15 -41.88
C ASP A 97 -5.36 -25.61 -41.62
N THR A 98 -4.40 -26.52 -41.63
CA THR A 98 -2.97 -26.27 -41.40
C THR A 98 -2.34 -25.73 -42.69
N THR A 99 -2.58 -24.46 -43.03
CA THR A 99 -1.72 -23.78 -44.00
C THR A 99 -0.44 -23.35 -43.31
N ALA A 100 0.64 -24.07 -43.56
CA ALA A 100 1.99 -23.72 -43.16
C ALA A 100 2.31 -22.28 -43.62
N LEU A 101 2.29 -21.35 -42.67
CA LEU A 101 2.81 -20.00 -42.89
C LEU A 101 4.31 -20.14 -43.18
N SER A 102 4.68 -19.89 -44.43
CA SER A 102 6.07 -19.78 -44.84
C SER A 102 6.73 -18.69 -43.99
N ILE A 103 7.59 -19.11 -43.06
CA ILE A 103 8.49 -18.19 -42.35
C ILE A 103 9.42 -17.62 -43.42
N PRO A 104 9.39 -16.30 -43.71
CA PRO A 104 10.34 -15.72 -44.65
C PRO A 104 11.74 -15.99 -44.13
N ALA A 105 12.63 -16.48 -45.00
CA ALA A 105 14.04 -16.66 -44.69
C ALA A 105 14.57 -15.43 -43.97
N ALA A 106 15.08 -15.62 -42.75
CA ALA A 106 15.54 -14.55 -41.90
C ALA A 106 16.55 -13.69 -42.66
N SER A 107 16.14 -12.47 -43.03
CA SER A 107 17.06 -11.46 -43.53
C SER A 107 18.05 -11.17 -42.40
N SER A 108 19.20 -11.82 -42.44
CA SER A 108 20.34 -11.55 -41.58
C SER A 108 20.77 -10.12 -41.86
N ASN A 109 20.28 -9.19 -41.02
CA ASN A 109 20.90 -7.91 -40.63
C ASN A 109 19.92 -6.99 -39.89
N ALA A 110 18.97 -7.54 -39.11
CA ALA A 110 18.21 -6.72 -38.17
C ALA A 110 19.18 -6.22 -37.07
N THR A 111 19.64 -4.98 -37.21
CA THR A 111 20.47 -4.36 -36.18
C THR A 111 19.63 -4.16 -34.91
N PHE A 112 20.25 -4.20 -33.74
CA PHE A 112 19.55 -4.02 -32.46
C PHE A 112 18.60 -2.81 -32.44
N ARG A 113 18.94 -1.73 -33.16
CA ARG A 113 18.13 -0.50 -33.27
C ARG A 113 16.82 -0.66 -34.05
N GLN A 114 16.73 -1.68 -34.89
CA GLN A 114 15.58 -1.97 -35.75
C GLN A 114 14.62 -2.99 -35.12
N LEU A 115 14.92 -3.48 -33.92
CA LEU A 115 14.02 -4.39 -33.21
C LEU A 115 12.71 -3.67 -32.86
N PRO A 116 11.57 -4.38 -32.92
CA PRO A 116 10.29 -3.84 -32.46
C PRO A 116 10.34 -3.38 -31.00
N GLY A 117 9.49 -2.40 -30.66
CA GLY A 117 9.44 -1.84 -29.30
C GLY A 117 9.12 -2.89 -28.24
N GLU A 118 8.33 -3.89 -28.58
CA GLU A 118 7.94 -5.03 -27.75
C GLU A 118 9.15 -5.86 -27.34
N ILE A 119 10.09 -6.10 -28.26
CA ILE A 119 11.32 -6.86 -27.97
C ILE A 119 12.22 -6.06 -27.04
N HIS A 120 12.35 -4.74 -27.26
CA HIS A 120 13.07 -3.88 -26.34
C HIS A 120 12.43 -3.87 -24.94
N GLU A 121 11.10 -3.84 -24.84
CA GLU A 121 10.40 -3.95 -23.56
C GLU A 121 10.63 -5.29 -22.88
N CYS A 122 10.60 -6.41 -23.62
CA CYS A 122 10.90 -7.74 -23.10
C CYS A 122 12.33 -7.85 -22.55
N ILE A 123 13.31 -7.27 -23.25
CA ILE A 123 14.71 -7.23 -22.77
C ILE A 123 14.78 -6.44 -21.47
N LEU A 124 14.17 -5.25 -21.42
CA LEU A 124 14.17 -4.41 -20.21
C LEU A 124 13.40 -5.10 -19.06
N ASP A 125 12.33 -5.84 -19.34
CA ASP A 125 11.59 -6.62 -18.33
C ASP A 125 12.38 -7.82 -17.83
N HIS A 126 13.20 -8.44 -18.67
CA HIS A 126 14.14 -9.47 -18.23
C HIS A 126 15.22 -8.88 -17.31
N ILE A 127 15.78 -7.72 -17.66
CA ILE A 127 16.83 -7.07 -16.87
C ILE A 127 16.28 -6.50 -15.55
N PHE A 128 15.07 -5.94 -15.56
CA PHE A 128 14.54 -5.14 -14.45
C PHE A 128 13.34 -5.76 -13.72
N GLY A 129 12.83 -6.88 -14.21
CA GLY A 129 11.54 -7.45 -13.79
C GLY A 129 10.36 -6.88 -14.59
N VAL A 130 9.30 -7.69 -14.71
CA VAL A 130 8.08 -7.36 -15.48
C VAL A 130 7.36 -6.14 -14.91
N ARG A 131 6.98 -5.20 -15.78
CA ARG A 131 6.11 -4.06 -15.41
C ARG A 131 4.74 -4.59 -14.98
N ALA A 132 4.36 -4.38 -13.73
CA ALA A 132 2.97 -4.64 -13.34
C ALA A 132 2.07 -3.61 -14.03
N SER A 133 1.23 -4.06 -14.98
CA SER A 133 0.25 -3.19 -15.62
C SER A 133 -0.74 -2.65 -14.57
N THR A 134 -0.84 -1.32 -14.48
CA THR A 134 -1.85 -0.63 -13.66
C THR A 134 -3.28 -0.89 -14.16
N SER A 135 -3.43 -1.46 -15.36
CA SER A 135 -4.70 -1.79 -15.99
C SER A 135 -5.10 -3.26 -15.82
N SER A 136 -4.33 -4.09 -15.09
CA SER A 136 -4.70 -5.48 -14.84
C SER A 136 -5.95 -5.56 -13.93
N ARG A 137 -7.13 -5.50 -14.56
CA ARG A 137 -8.50 -5.64 -14.02
C ARG A 137 -8.80 -7.04 -13.44
N ALA A 138 -7.78 -7.83 -13.11
CA ALA A 138 -7.97 -9.09 -12.41
C ALA A 138 -7.84 -8.85 -10.89
N PRO A 139 -8.89 -9.09 -10.09
CA PRO A 139 -8.72 -9.24 -8.65
C PRO A 139 -8.01 -10.58 -8.41
N THR A 140 -6.69 -10.59 -8.60
CA THR A 140 -5.85 -11.72 -8.19
C THR A 140 -6.01 -11.90 -6.69
N ALA A 141 -6.35 -13.11 -6.30
CA ALA A 141 -6.59 -13.51 -4.93
C ALA A 141 -5.39 -13.19 -4.03
N GLY A 142 -5.56 -12.24 -3.10
CA GLY A 142 -4.80 -12.26 -1.85
C GLY A 142 -4.14 -10.93 -1.46
N GLY A 143 -4.68 -10.34 -0.39
CA GLY A 143 -4.01 -9.36 0.45
C GLY A 143 -4.32 -7.90 0.11
N SER A 144 -4.22 -7.04 1.12
CA SER A 144 -4.19 -5.57 1.05
C SER A 144 -2.97 -5.04 0.26
N LYS A 145 -2.52 -5.78 -0.76
CA LYS A 145 -1.33 -5.56 -1.57
C LYS A 145 -1.57 -4.56 -2.69
N ALA A 146 -2.78 -4.05 -2.91
CA ALA A 146 -3.02 -2.96 -3.87
C ALA A 146 -2.12 -1.74 -3.57
N LEU A 147 -2.03 -1.33 -2.29
CA LEU A 147 -1.13 -0.26 -1.85
C LEU A 147 0.36 -0.65 -1.85
N ARG A 148 0.70 -1.94 -1.62
CA ARG A 148 2.10 -2.42 -1.76
C ARG A 148 2.54 -2.51 -3.22
N ARG A 149 1.66 -2.85 -4.15
CA ARG A 149 1.96 -2.96 -5.59
C ARG A 149 2.43 -1.64 -6.16
N TRP A 150 1.81 -0.52 -5.76
CA TRP A 150 2.23 0.79 -6.26
C TRP A 150 3.61 1.18 -5.75
N GLY A 151 3.95 0.73 -4.53
CA GLY A 151 5.27 0.92 -3.94
C GLY A 151 6.33 -0.05 -4.46
N SER A 152 6.00 -1.30 -4.82
CA SER A 152 6.98 -2.34 -5.20
C SER A 152 7.09 -2.59 -6.70
N ALA A 153 6.06 -2.27 -7.50
CA ALA A 153 6.07 -2.49 -8.95
C ALA A 153 7.02 -1.56 -9.72
N LEU A 154 7.60 -0.55 -9.04
CA LEU A 154 8.34 0.55 -9.68
C LEU A 154 9.64 0.91 -8.94
N ARG A 155 10.13 0.07 -8.01
CA ARG A 155 11.37 0.35 -7.27
C ARG A 155 12.54 -0.43 -7.85
N HIS A 156 13.22 0.17 -8.82
CA HIS A 156 14.55 -0.27 -9.22
C HIS A 156 15.59 0.17 -8.20
N SER A 157 16.41 -0.77 -7.73
CA SER A 157 17.34 -0.60 -6.62
C SER A 157 18.67 0.06 -7.00
N ARG A 158 18.92 0.41 -8.28
CA ARG A 158 20.16 1.10 -8.69
C ARG A 158 19.93 2.15 -9.79
N ARG A 159 19.63 3.39 -9.39
CA ARG A 159 19.17 4.45 -10.31
C ARG A 159 20.22 4.93 -11.32
N ARG A 160 21.52 4.80 -11.02
CA ARG A 160 22.59 5.37 -11.87
C ARG A 160 22.93 4.47 -13.05
N GLU A 161 23.19 3.19 -12.83
CA GLU A 161 23.47 2.25 -13.93
C GLU A 161 22.25 2.11 -14.87
N VAL A 162 21.03 2.10 -14.32
CA VAL A 162 19.80 2.05 -15.10
C VAL A 162 19.64 3.30 -16.00
N ALA A 163 19.98 4.48 -15.48
CA ALA A 163 19.93 5.71 -16.28
C ALA A 163 20.95 5.70 -17.43
N GLN A 164 22.11 5.06 -17.28
CA GLN A 164 23.10 4.98 -18.35
C GLN A 164 22.60 4.16 -19.56
N LEU A 165 21.73 3.18 -19.33
CA LEU A 165 21.12 2.41 -20.43
C LEU A 165 20.22 3.28 -21.32
N SER A 166 19.80 4.46 -20.87
CA SER A 166 19.09 5.44 -21.72
C SER A 166 19.96 6.03 -22.84
N LEU A 167 21.27 5.78 -22.81
CA LEU A 167 22.22 6.22 -23.82
C LEU A 167 22.40 5.22 -24.97
N VAL A 168 21.86 3.99 -24.85
CA VAL A 168 22.06 2.92 -25.85
C VAL A 168 21.37 3.25 -27.17
N THR A 169 20.10 3.66 -27.14
CA THR A 169 19.33 4.11 -28.31
C THR A 169 18.31 5.18 -27.89
N SER A 170 17.75 5.93 -28.85
CA SER A 170 16.61 6.81 -28.61
C SER A 170 15.41 6.05 -28.04
N LYS A 171 15.13 4.85 -28.57
CA LYS A 171 14.04 4.00 -28.08
C LYS A 171 14.24 3.58 -26.63
N TRP A 172 15.47 3.18 -26.27
CA TRP A 172 15.83 2.85 -24.89
C TRP A 172 15.74 4.07 -23.99
N ARG A 173 16.11 5.26 -24.49
CA ARG A 173 15.93 6.51 -23.75
C ARG A 173 14.49 6.73 -23.32
N GLU A 174 13.55 6.64 -24.26
CA GLU A 174 12.12 6.79 -23.98
C GLU A 174 11.63 5.74 -22.98
N LEU A 175 11.90 4.46 -23.23
CA LEU A 175 11.43 3.36 -22.36
C LEU A 175 12.01 3.44 -20.94
N ILE A 176 13.29 3.80 -20.81
CA ILE A 176 13.95 3.92 -19.51
C ILE A 176 13.49 5.18 -18.79
N GLN A 177 13.37 6.32 -19.46
CA GLN A 177 12.83 7.54 -18.86
C GLN A 177 11.39 7.33 -18.41
N GLU A 178 10.58 6.64 -19.21
CA GLU A 178 9.23 6.25 -18.82
C GLU A 178 9.25 5.46 -17.51
N ARG A 179 10.12 4.44 -17.37
CA ARG A 179 10.24 3.64 -16.13
C ARG A 179 10.74 4.46 -14.94
N LEU A 180 11.77 5.29 -15.14
CA LEU A 180 12.41 6.06 -14.07
C LEU A 180 11.52 7.20 -13.53
N TYR A 181 10.83 7.91 -14.43
CA TYR A 181 10.04 9.10 -14.10
C TYR A 181 8.54 8.82 -13.95
N ARG A 182 8.05 7.60 -14.25
CA ARG A 182 6.62 7.23 -14.09
C ARG A 182 6.05 7.64 -12.74
N HIS A 183 6.82 7.36 -11.68
CA HIS A 183 6.44 7.60 -10.30
C HIS A 183 7.51 8.40 -9.58
N LEU A 184 7.14 9.60 -9.13
CA LEU A 184 8.00 10.47 -8.33
C LEU A 184 7.51 10.52 -6.90
N LYS A 185 8.44 10.35 -5.95
CA LYS A 185 8.19 10.61 -4.54
C LYS A 185 8.96 11.86 -4.13
N ILE A 186 8.24 12.90 -3.71
CA ILE A 186 8.78 14.19 -3.30
C ILE A 186 8.41 14.43 -1.84
N LYS A 187 9.35 14.99 -1.07
CA LYS A 187 9.09 15.42 0.30
C LYS A 187 8.28 16.72 0.27
N GLY A 188 7.19 16.77 1.02
CA GLY A 188 6.25 17.91 1.07
C GLY A 188 6.76 19.09 1.90
N THR A 189 8.04 19.44 1.83
CA THR A 189 8.58 20.71 2.37
C THR A 189 8.81 21.69 1.24
N ARG A 190 8.78 22.99 1.54
CA ARG A 190 8.92 24.05 0.54
C ARG A 190 10.18 23.89 -0.30
N GLU A 191 11.32 23.64 0.34
CA GLU A 191 12.60 23.50 -0.34
C GLU A 191 12.63 22.31 -1.30
N SER A 192 12.00 21.19 -0.93
CA SER A 192 11.93 20.00 -1.78
C SER A 192 10.98 20.19 -2.97
N VAL A 193 9.89 20.94 -2.79
CA VAL A 193 8.97 21.29 -3.88
C VAL A 193 9.62 22.32 -4.82
N ASP A 194 10.31 23.32 -4.29
CA ASP A 194 11.02 24.34 -5.07
C ASP A 194 12.16 23.69 -5.88
N GLN A 195 12.95 22.82 -5.26
CA GLN A 195 14.02 22.08 -5.95
C GLN A 195 13.45 21.20 -7.08
N ALA A 196 12.33 20.52 -6.83
CA ALA A 196 11.67 19.73 -7.87
C ALA A 196 11.14 20.62 -9.00
N SER A 197 10.55 21.77 -8.66
CA SER A 197 10.07 22.75 -9.64
C SER A 197 11.20 23.24 -10.54
N TYR A 198 12.34 23.62 -9.95
CA TYR A 198 13.52 24.04 -10.70
C TYR A 198 14.05 22.92 -11.61
N TRP A 199 14.17 21.69 -11.09
CA TRP A 199 14.66 20.55 -11.88
C TRP A 199 13.80 20.28 -13.12
N PHE A 200 12.47 20.29 -12.98
CA PHE A 200 11.56 20.03 -14.09
C PHE A 200 11.35 21.23 -15.01
N HIS A 201 11.65 22.43 -14.54
CA HIS A 201 11.75 23.61 -15.40
C HIS A 201 12.92 23.49 -16.37
N GLU A 202 14.09 23.07 -15.89
CA GLU A 202 15.28 22.83 -16.72
C GLU A 202 15.14 21.59 -17.63
N HIS A 203 14.25 20.66 -17.28
CA HIS A 203 14.06 19.40 -18.01
C HIS A 203 12.58 19.15 -18.37
N PRO A 204 11.96 20.03 -19.18
CA PRO A 204 10.52 19.99 -19.44
C PRO A 204 10.08 18.73 -20.18
N ASN A 205 10.97 18.12 -20.98
CA ASN A 205 10.72 16.86 -21.67
C ASN A 205 10.42 15.70 -20.71
N LEU A 206 10.95 15.74 -19.48
CA LEU A 206 10.75 14.69 -18.49
C LEU A 206 9.36 14.70 -17.85
N CYS A 207 8.70 15.87 -17.81
CA CYS A 207 7.39 16.04 -17.19
C CYS A 207 6.32 15.13 -17.80
N SER A 208 6.41 14.85 -19.11
CA SER A 208 5.45 14.03 -19.84
C SER A 208 5.41 12.56 -19.38
N TYR A 209 6.53 12.06 -18.85
CA TYR A 209 6.65 10.69 -18.34
C TYR A 209 6.07 10.54 -16.93
N VAL A 210 5.88 11.64 -16.19
CA VAL A 210 5.37 11.63 -14.82
C VAL A 210 3.87 11.40 -14.83
N LYS A 211 3.44 10.29 -14.23
CA LYS A 211 2.05 9.83 -14.26
C LYS A 211 1.50 9.60 -12.86
N HIS A 212 2.40 9.35 -11.91
CA HIS A 212 2.10 9.21 -10.50
C HIS A 212 3.04 10.10 -9.67
N ILE A 213 2.44 10.94 -8.84
CA ILE A 213 3.17 11.81 -7.91
C ILE A 213 2.79 11.43 -6.48
N GLU A 214 3.80 11.16 -5.65
CA GLU A 214 3.65 10.88 -4.22
C GLU A 214 4.30 11.99 -3.40
N ILE A 215 3.49 12.74 -2.67
CA ILE A 215 3.94 13.80 -1.76
C ILE A 215 3.88 13.29 -0.33
N TRP A 216 5.04 13.24 0.32
CA TRP A 216 5.17 12.80 1.71
C TRP A 216 5.44 13.97 2.65
N PHE A 217 4.50 14.24 3.55
CA PHE A 217 4.60 15.29 4.55
C PHE A 217 5.31 14.76 5.80
N PRO A 218 6.52 15.25 6.12
CA PRO A 218 7.23 14.83 7.32
C PRO A 218 6.48 15.33 8.57
N VAL A 219 6.52 14.53 9.63
CA VAL A 219 5.93 14.85 10.96
C VAL A 219 6.99 15.03 12.05
N PHE A 220 8.25 14.81 11.69
CA PHE A 220 9.43 15.13 12.47
C PHE A 220 10.56 15.55 11.53
N GLN A 221 11.45 16.39 12.04
CA GLN A 221 12.74 16.72 11.47
C GLN A 221 13.76 16.76 12.61
N GLN A 222 15.02 16.45 12.34
CA GLN A 222 16.08 16.65 13.32
C GLN A 222 16.12 18.14 13.67
N LYS A 223 16.14 18.45 14.96
CA LYS A 223 16.31 19.81 15.47
C LYS A 223 17.71 20.24 15.04
N ASN A 224 17.78 21.18 14.11
CA ASN A 224 19.05 21.70 13.65
C ASN A 224 19.57 22.65 14.74
N PRO A 225 20.63 22.32 15.49
CA PRO A 225 21.11 23.15 16.60
C PRO A 225 21.59 24.54 16.13
N ALA A 226 21.81 24.72 14.82
CA ALA A 226 22.21 25.97 14.20
C ALA A 226 21.14 27.07 14.18
N PHE A 227 19.85 26.74 14.33
CA PHE A 227 18.76 27.73 14.21
C PHE A 227 18.19 28.22 15.56
N ASP A 228 18.68 27.69 16.69
CA ASP A 228 18.10 27.96 18.02
C ASP A 228 19.09 28.66 18.97
N ARG A 229 19.96 29.52 18.43
CA ARG A 229 20.77 30.43 19.24
C ARG A 229 20.81 31.83 18.64
N THR A 230 20.42 32.78 19.46
CA THR A 230 20.58 34.23 19.39
C THR A 230 22.04 34.70 19.26
N HIS A 231 22.94 33.95 18.63
CA HIS A 231 24.32 34.38 18.43
C HIS A 231 24.80 34.08 17.01
N ARG A 232 25.18 35.17 16.33
CA ARG A 232 25.89 35.22 15.05
C ARG A 232 27.11 34.30 15.09
N THR A 233 27.19 33.30 14.21
CA THR A 233 28.44 32.81 13.64
C THR A 233 28.20 32.17 12.27
N PRO A 234 29.18 32.21 11.35
CA PRO A 234 29.01 31.74 9.98
C PRO A 234 28.91 30.21 9.91
N SER A 235 28.10 29.72 8.98
CA SER A 235 27.91 28.30 8.67
C SER A 235 29.24 27.57 8.46
N PRO A 236 29.54 26.47 9.19
CA PRO A 236 30.67 25.64 8.85
C PRO A 236 30.30 24.66 7.73
N ASP A 237 31.30 24.37 6.91
CA ASP A 237 31.22 23.49 5.75
C ASP A 237 30.90 22.04 6.14
N ARG A 238 30.15 21.34 5.27
CA ARG A 238 29.54 20.03 5.50
C ARG A 238 30.57 18.91 5.74
N SER A 239 31.82 19.18 5.36
CA SER A 239 33.02 18.36 5.56
C SER A 239 33.43 18.22 7.04
N VAL A 240 33.09 19.18 7.91
CA VAL A 240 33.41 19.14 9.34
C VAL A 240 32.46 18.21 10.11
N LEU A 241 31.17 18.16 9.73
CA LEU A 241 30.15 17.31 10.38
C LEU A 241 30.45 15.81 10.29
N ILE A 242 31.09 15.37 9.20
CA ILE A 242 31.47 13.96 9.01
C ILE A 242 32.69 13.63 9.89
N ARG A 243 33.62 14.57 10.06
CA ARG A 243 34.81 14.39 10.91
C ARG A 243 34.46 14.42 12.41
N SER A 244 33.41 15.16 12.79
CA SER A 244 32.88 15.16 14.16
C SER A 244 32.23 13.83 14.57
N LEU A 245 31.68 13.06 13.62
CA LEU A 245 31.07 11.75 13.90
C LEU A 245 32.11 10.66 14.24
N ALA A 246 33.34 10.78 13.71
CA ALA A 246 34.42 9.83 13.99
C ALA A 246 35.10 10.06 15.36
N LEU A 247 34.90 11.24 15.97
CA LEU A 247 35.42 11.59 17.31
C LEU A 247 34.33 11.52 18.40
N ALA A 248 33.11 11.12 18.05
CA ALA A 248 31.94 11.16 18.92
C ALA A 248 31.70 9.89 19.75
N ASP A 249 32.66 8.96 19.82
CA ASP A 249 32.52 7.76 20.67
C ASP A 249 32.39 8.09 22.18
N ASN A 250 32.66 9.34 22.58
CA ASN A 250 32.56 9.77 23.99
C ASN A 250 31.64 10.98 24.25
N THR A 251 30.74 11.34 23.33
CA THR A 251 29.74 12.39 23.62
C THR A 251 28.33 11.98 23.17
N ASN A 252 27.44 11.83 24.15
CA ASN A 252 25.99 11.67 24.01
C ASN A 252 25.36 12.85 23.27
N THR A 253 25.51 12.91 21.95
CA THR A 253 24.79 13.85 21.09
C THR A 253 23.34 13.36 20.95
N ASN A 254 22.51 13.73 21.92
CA ASN A 254 21.08 13.46 21.88
C ASN A 254 20.44 14.15 20.67
N VAL A 255 20.26 13.40 19.58
CA VAL A 255 19.54 13.84 18.38
C VAL A 255 18.11 14.19 18.79
N THR A 256 17.83 15.48 18.93
CA THR A 256 16.51 15.97 19.32
C THR A 256 15.67 16.16 18.06
N TYR A 257 14.39 15.75 18.09
CA TYR A 257 13.48 15.87 16.93
C TYR A 257 12.40 16.92 17.20
N GLN A 258 12.06 17.72 16.18
CA GLN A 258 11.00 18.73 16.23
C GLN A 258 9.99 18.55 15.09
N SER A 259 8.81 19.17 15.19
CA SER A 259 7.86 19.21 14.09
C SER A 259 8.40 20.09 12.94
N PRO A 260 8.22 19.71 11.66
CA PRO A 260 8.64 20.55 10.54
C PRO A 260 7.88 21.88 10.50
N SER A 261 8.63 22.99 10.44
CA SER A 261 8.08 24.34 10.33
C SER A 261 7.88 24.78 8.87
N ASN A 262 8.43 24.04 7.91
CA ASN A 262 8.52 24.36 6.49
C ASN A 262 7.71 23.40 5.59
N ASN A 263 6.76 22.65 6.17
CA ASN A 263 5.85 21.82 5.37
C ASN A 263 5.02 22.70 4.43
N CYS A 264 4.89 22.25 3.18
CA CYS A 264 3.92 22.82 2.26
C CYS A 264 2.49 22.59 2.76
N SER A 265 1.62 23.53 2.42
CA SER A 265 0.17 23.33 2.37
C SER A 265 -0.23 22.44 1.20
N LEU A 266 -1.46 21.91 1.22
CA LEU A 266 -2.02 21.23 0.06
C LEU A 266 -2.18 22.20 -1.12
N TYR A 267 -2.51 23.47 -0.87
CA TYR A 267 -2.57 24.50 -1.90
C TYR A 267 -1.24 24.61 -2.69
N GLU A 268 -0.11 24.77 -1.99
CA GLU A 268 1.22 24.88 -2.62
C GLU A 268 1.54 23.61 -3.42
N VAL A 269 1.21 22.42 -2.88
CA VAL A 269 1.41 21.14 -3.57
C VAL A 269 0.54 21.00 -4.82
N PHE A 270 -0.74 21.33 -4.74
CA PHE A 270 -1.65 21.24 -5.89
C PHE A 270 -1.27 22.27 -6.96
N LEU A 271 -0.81 23.46 -6.56
CA LEU A 271 -0.30 24.46 -7.50
C LEU A 271 0.93 23.94 -8.24
N PHE A 272 1.90 23.37 -7.51
CA PHE A 272 3.09 22.74 -8.09
C PHE A 272 2.71 21.64 -9.08
N VAL A 273 1.85 20.69 -8.69
CA VAL A 273 1.43 19.60 -9.57
C VAL A 273 0.75 20.13 -10.83
N ARG A 274 -0.11 21.14 -10.70
CA ARG A 274 -0.81 21.77 -11.82
C ARG A 274 0.15 22.41 -12.82
N LEU A 275 1.16 23.13 -12.33
CA LEU A 275 2.10 23.88 -13.17
C LEU A 275 3.18 22.98 -13.78
N THR A 276 3.59 21.92 -13.11
CA THR A 276 4.73 21.09 -13.53
C THR A 276 4.31 19.78 -14.21
N PHE A 277 3.22 19.16 -13.81
CA PHE A 277 2.89 17.78 -14.20
C PHE A 277 1.49 17.64 -14.78
N ALA A 278 1.26 18.24 -15.94
CA ALA A 278 -0.03 18.21 -16.63
C ALA A 278 -0.54 16.79 -16.93
N MET A 279 0.35 15.80 -17.07
CA MET A 279 -0.02 14.41 -17.42
C MET A 279 -0.19 13.48 -16.21
N ALA A 280 -0.03 13.98 -14.98
CA ALA A 280 -0.19 13.18 -13.78
C ALA A 280 -1.65 12.75 -13.60
N CYS A 281 -1.89 11.44 -13.56
CA CYS A 281 -3.23 10.88 -13.38
C CYS A 281 -3.44 10.22 -12.01
N ILE A 282 -2.36 10.08 -11.23
CA ILE A 282 -2.39 9.50 -9.89
C ILE A 282 -1.70 10.45 -8.91
N LEU A 283 -2.39 10.79 -7.82
CA LEU A 283 -1.87 11.60 -6.73
C LEU A 283 -1.88 10.79 -5.43
N THR A 284 -0.70 10.57 -4.84
CA THR A 284 -0.58 10.07 -3.46
C THR A 284 -0.22 11.21 -2.53
N LEU A 285 -1.00 11.36 -1.46
CA LEU A 285 -0.70 12.21 -0.32
C LEU A 285 -0.41 11.32 0.88
N GLU A 286 0.78 11.45 1.47
CA GLU A 286 1.21 10.67 2.63
C GLU A 286 1.47 11.58 3.83
N GLY A 287 0.63 11.47 4.86
CA GLY A 287 0.91 12.06 6.17
C GLY A 287 1.68 11.07 7.06
N GLY A 288 2.81 11.48 7.64
CA GLY A 288 3.58 10.59 8.52
C GLY A 288 2.82 10.11 9.77
N ASP A 289 3.12 8.91 10.30
CA ASP A 289 2.47 8.41 11.54
C ASP A 289 3.15 9.00 12.80
N ARG A 290 2.36 9.58 13.72
CA ARG A 290 2.82 10.03 15.04
C ARG A 290 1.69 9.97 16.08
N LYS A 291 2.06 10.00 17.36
CA LYS A 291 1.13 10.32 18.46
C LYS A 291 0.85 11.83 18.44
N LYS A 292 -0.27 12.25 17.82
CA LYS A 292 -0.72 13.65 17.64
C LYS A 292 0.08 14.49 16.61
N PRO A 293 0.18 14.06 15.34
CA PRO A 293 0.78 14.85 14.29
C PRO A 293 -0.04 16.12 14.02
N PRO A 294 0.61 17.24 13.64
CA PRO A 294 -0.10 18.39 13.11
C PRO A 294 -0.83 17.99 11.83
N MET A 295 -1.99 18.59 11.60
CA MET A 295 -2.68 18.43 10.32
C MET A 295 -1.90 19.20 9.25
N VAL A 296 -1.80 18.64 8.05
CA VAL A 296 -1.32 19.39 6.90
C VAL A 296 -2.31 20.51 6.63
N ARG A 297 -1.83 21.74 6.48
CA ARG A 297 -2.70 22.87 6.16
C ARG A 297 -3.23 22.69 4.75
N HIS A 298 -4.54 22.78 4.58
CA HIS A 298 -5.13 22.72 3.24
C HIS A 298 -4.81 24.00 2.48
N PHE A 299 -5.02 25.14 3.13
CA PHE A 299 -4.94 26.45 2.53
C PHE A 299 -3.76 27.29 3.04
N SER A 300 -3.32 28.20 2.19
CA SER A 300 -2.55 29.37 2.58
C SER A 300 -3.48 30.42 3.21
N LYS A 301 -2.92 31.40 3.94
CA LYS A 301 -3.70 32.39 4.70
C LYS A 301 -4.78 33.13 3.89
N ASN A 302 -4.59 33.26 2.58
CA ASN A 302 -5.43 34.07 1.69
C ASN A 302 -6.24 33.23 0.69
N THR A 303 -6.26 31.90 0.83
CA THR A 303 -6.89 30.98 -0.14
C THR A 303 -7.99 30.19 0.53
N THR A 304 -9.08 29.93 -0.18
CA THR A 304 -10.22 29.16 0.32
C THR A 304 -10.51 27.91 -0.53
N SER A 305 -9.77 27.72 -1.62
CA SER A 305 -9.92 26.59 -2.55
C SER A 305 -8.57 26.06 -2.99
N LEU A 306 -8.52 24.76 -3.31
CA LEU A 306 -7.33 24.10 -3.85
C LEU A 306 -7.28 24.27 -5.38
N PRO A 307 -6.09 24.46 -5.99
CA PRO A 307 -5.92 24.48 -7.44
C PRO A 307 -6.45 23.20 -8.09
N VAL A 308 -7.23 23.33 -9.16
CA VAL A 308 -7.84 22.18 -9.85
C VAL A 308 -6.80 21.35 -10.60
N LEU A 309 -6.86 20.01 -10.43
CA LEU A 309 -6.05 19.02 -11.14
C LEU A 309 -6.95 18.14 -12.03
N PRO A 310 -7.20 18.51 -13.29
CA PRO A 310 -8.22 17.86 -14.13
C PRO A 310 -7.85 16.44 -14.58
N GLN A 311 -6.57 16.07 -14.57
CA GLN A 311 -6.12 14.76 -15.07
C GLN A 311 -6.04 13.68 -14.00
N VAL A 312 -6.09 14.05 -12.71
CA VAL A 312 -5.98 13.10 -11.60
C VAL A 312 -7.27 12.29 -11.49
N ARG A 313 -7.16 10.98 -11.72
CA ARG A 313 -8.26 10.01 -11.65
C ARG A 313 -8.20 9.13 -10.43
N THR A 314 -7.02 8.95 -9.84
CA THR A 314 -6.86 8.18 -8.61
C THR A 314 -6.18 8.99 -7.52
N LEU A 315 -6.83 9.07 -6.36
CA LEU A 315 -6.30 9.65 -5.14
C LEU A 315 -5.92 8.55 -4.16
N VAL A 316 -4.70 8.62 -3.62
CA VAL A 316 -4.24 7.74 -2.54
C VAL A 316 -3.87 8.57 -1.32
N CYS A 317 -4.53 8.30 -0.19
CA CYS A 317 -4.23 8.91 1.09
C CYS A 317 -3.63 7.87 2.04
N LYS A 318 -2.37 8.09 2.42
CA LYS A 318 -1.65 7.31 3.43
C LYS A 318 -1.51 8.13 4.70
N GLY A 319 -1.70 7.50 5.86
CA GLY A 319 -1.70 8.23 7.13
C GLY A 319 -2.79 9.30 7.19
N GLN A 320 -3.98 8.91 6.73
CA GLN A 320 -5.09 9.81 6.41
C GLN A 320 -5.45 10.80 7.53
N TRP A 321 -5.26 10.45 8.80
CA TRP A 321 -5.55 11.31 9.95
C TRP A 321 -4.84 12.68 9.93
N ASN A 322 -3.76 12.83 9.18
CA ASN A 322 -3.03 14.09 9.05
C ASN A 322 -3.49 14.94 7.88
N LEU A 323 -4.27 14.35 6.98
CA LEU A 323 -4.73 14.93 5.74
C LEU A 323 -6.22 15.25 5.80
N ILE A 324 -7.01 14.31 6.35
CA ILE A 324 -8.47 14.33 6.39
C ILE A 324 -8.91 13.90 7.80
N ARG A 325 -9.55 14.81 8.53
CA ARG A 325 -10.14 14.56 9.85
C ARG A 325 -11.66 14.63 9.82
N GLU A 326 -12.21 15.48 8.96
CA GLU A 326 -13.66 15.75 8.85
C GLU A 326 -14.11 15.65 7.38
N ASN A 327 -15.42 15.79 7.14
CA ASN A 327 -15.98 15.66 5.80
C ASN A 327 -15.50 16.80 4.90
N GLU A 328 -15.46 18.01 5.44
CA GLU A 328 -15.05 19.25 4.80
C GLU A 328 -13.63 19.11 4.22
N ASP A 329 -12.70 18.51 4.98
CA ASP A 329 -11.34 18.23 4.50
C ASP A 329 -11.34 17.38 3.23
N PHE A 330 -12.15 16.32 3.19
CA PHE A 330 -12.26 15.47 2.01
C PHE A 330 -12.93 16.23 0.85
N GLN A 331 -13.99 17.00 1.12
CA GLN A 331 -14.68 17.78 0.09
C GLN A 331 -13.76 18.83 -0.55
N HIS A 332 -12.89 19.49 0.22
CA HIS A 332 -11.90 20.42 -0.34
C HIS A 332 -10.97 19.73 -1.35
N ILE A 333 -10.49 18.53 -1.02
CA ILE A 333 -9.62 17.73 -1.90
C ILE A 333 -10.42 17.25 -3.13
N ALA A 334 -11.60 16.66 -2.92
CA ALA A 334 -12.43 16.11 -3.99
C ALA A 334 -12.88 17.20 -4.99
N ALA A 335 -13.22 18.40 -4.52
CA ALA A 335 -13.60 19.53 -5.37
C ALA A 335 -12.48 19.96 -6.33
N ALA A 336 -11.21 19.78 -5.95
CA ALA A 336 -10.06 20.06 -6.81
C ALA A 336 -9.72 18.93 -7.78
N LEU A 337 -10.38 17.77 -7.69
CA LEU A 337 -10.12 16.59 -8.52
C LEU A 337 -11.39 16.19 -9.31
N PRO A 338 -11.81 16.97 -10.32
CA PRO A 338 -13.08 16.76 -11.03
C PRO A 338 -13.15 15.44 -11.80
N SER A 339 -12.00 14.83 -12.13
CA SER A 339 -11.92 13.54 -12.84
C SER A 339 -11.70 12.34 -11.90
N LEU A 340 -11.79 12.53 -10.59
CA LEU A 340 -11.48 11.50 -9.59
C LEU A 340 -12.46 10.32 -9.69
N GLN A 341 -11.99 9.16 -10.16
CA GLN A 341 -12.80 7.95 -10.25
C GLN A 341 -12.53 6.97 -9.09
N GLU A 342 -11.35 7.07 -8.48
CA GLU A 342 -10.86 6.08 -7.52
C GLU A 342 -10.20 6.72 -6.30
N TRP A 343 -10.60 6.28 -5.11
CA TRP A 343 -10.02 6.73 -3.85
C TRP A 343 -9.53 5.56 -2.99
N HIS A 344 -8.27 5.66 -2.56
CA HIS A 344 -7.64 4.76 -1.59
C HIS A 344 -7.34 5.51 -0.29
N GLY A 345 -8.09 5.24 0.77
CA GLY A 345 -7.88 5.81 2.09
C GLY A 345 -7.30 4.80 3.07
N SER A 346 -6.22 5.15 3.78
CA SER A 346 -5.63 4.27 4.79
C SER A 346 -5.24 5.00 6.09
N TYR A 347 -5.66 4.42 7.21
CA TYR A 347 -5.27 4.84 8.55
C TYR A 347 -4.14 3.94 9.07
N ALA A 348 -3.10 4.56 9.62
CA ALA A 348 -1.97 3.83 10.18
C ALA A 348 -2.35 2.98 11.40
N ARG A 349 -3.31 3.44 12.21
CA ARG A 349 -3.73 2.76 13.45
C ARG A 349 -5.25 2.84 13.66
N PRO A 350 -5.86 1.78 14.22
CA PRO A 350 -7.26 1.80 14.62
C PRO A 350 -7.50 2.85 15.69
N LYS A 351 -8.44 3.77 15.46
CA LYS A 351 -8.87 4.81 16.41
C LYS A 351 -10.35 5.09 16.24
N SER A 352 -11.06 5.40 17.33
CA SER A 352 -12.48 5.78 17.25
C SER A 352 -12.73 6.94 16.29
N LYS A 353 -11.83 7.93 16.28
CA LYS A 353 -11.94 9.09 15.38
C LYS A 353 -11.89 8.73 13.90
N ALA A 354 -11.17 7.67 13.50
CA ALA A 354 -11.10 7.24 12.11
C ALA A 354 -12.46 6.68 11.65
N TYR A 355 -13.09 5.83 12.47
CA TYR A 355 -14.42 5.31 12.22
C TYR A 355 -15.49 6.41 12.16
N ILE A 356 -15.46 7.34 13.13
CA ILE A 356 -16.42 8.45 13.19
C ILE A 356 -16.25 9.38 11.99
N SER A 357 -15.01 9.77 11.65
CA SER A 357 -14.70 10.57 10.47
C SER A 357 -15.18 9.91 9.18
N MET A 358 -14.86 8.62 8.99
CA MET A 358 -15.27 7.91 7.78
C MET A 358 -16.80 7.74 7.69
N SER A 359 -17.49 7.67 8.83
CA SER A 359 -18.96 7.59 8.86
C SER A 359 -19.65 8.88 8.39
N THR A 360 -18.97 10.02 8.43
CA THR A 360 -19.49 11.29 7.87
C THR A 360 -19.03 11.53 6.44
N ILE A 361 -17.87 11.02 6.04
CA ILE A 361 -17.32 11.20 4.68
C ILE A 361 -18.01 10.29 3.65
N VAL A 362 -18.12 9.00 3.93
CA VAL A 362 -18.56 8.00 2.93
C VAL A 362 -19.99 8.21 2.40
N PRO A 363 -20.97 8.64 3.21
CA PRO A 363 -22.30 8.96 2.69
C PRO A 363 -22.31 10.12 1.68
N ASN A 364 -21.27 10.98 1.71
CA ASN A 364 -21.18 12.22 0.94
C ASN A 364 -20.12 12.13 -0.17
N LEU A 365 -19.84 10.91 -0.66
CA LEU A 365 -18.89 10.74 -1.75
C LEU A 365 -19.42 11.36 -3.06
N PRO A 366 -18.54 11.98 -3.88
CA PRO A 366 -18.91 12.44 -5.20
C PRO A 366 -19.49 11.31 -6.06
N ARG A 367 -20.57 11.58 -6.80
CA ARG A 367 -21.28 10.56 -7.60
C ARG A 367 -20.44 9.96 -8.74
N PHE A 368 -19.39 10.66 -9.16
CA PHE A 368 -18.46 10.21 -10.20
C PHE A 368 -17.38 9.25 -9.66
N LEU A 369 -17.23 9.12 -8.33
CA LEU A 369 -16.33 8.17 -7.71
C LEU A 369 -16.94 6.78 -7.77
N THR A 370 -16.28 5.87 -8.48
CA THR A 370 -16.76 4.52 -8.76
C THR A 370 -15.96 3.43 -8.03
N HIS A 371 -14.72 3.74 -7.62
CA HIS A 371 -13.83 2.79 -6.94
C HIS A 371 -13.44 3.31 -5.57
N LEU A 372 -13.77 2.56 -4.52
CA LEU A 372 -13.49 2.92 -3.14
C LEU A 372 -12.66 1.83 -2.46
N ASN A 373 -11.50 2.19 -1.93
CA ASN A 373 -10.66 1.30 -1.13
C ASN A 373 -10.32 1.95 0.22
N ILE A 374 -10.92 1.46 1.30
CA ILE A 374 -10.74 2.02 2.64
C ILE A 374 -10.14 0.99 3.58
N CYS A 375 -9.03 1.35 4.21
CA CYS A 375 -8.37 0.56 5.24
C CYS A 375 -8.33 1.33 6.56
N ILE A 376 -9.22 0.99 7.49
CA ILE A 376 -9.30 1.64 8.81
C ILE A 376 -8.38 0.94 9.83
N GLU A 377 -8.20 -0.37 9.66
CA GLU A 377 -7.41 -1.21 10.56
C GLU A 377 -6.34 -1.97 9.78
N ALA A 378 -5.16 -1.35 9.60
CA ALA A 378 -4.06 -1.98 8.87
C ALA A 378 -3.39 -3.10 9.69
N ASP A 379 -3.10 -2.85 10.97
CA ASP A 379 -2.48 -3.83 11.86
C ASP A 379 -3.45 -4.98 12.16
N TYR A 380 -2.94 -6.20 12.25
CA TYR A 380 -3.73 -7.37 12.64
C TYR A 380 -3.27 -7.88 13.99
N ARG A 381 -4.17 -7.87 14.97
CA ARG A 381 -4.00 -8.55 16.25
C ARG A 381 -5.28 -9.31 16.57
N ARG A 382 -5.16 -10.57 16.96
CA ARG A 382 -6.30 -11.34 17.50
C ARG A 382 -6.79 -10.62 18.75
N GLU A 383 -8.10 -10.39 18.84
CA GLU A 383 -8.71 -9.71 19.98
C GLU A 383 -9.47 -10.73 20.81
N ALA A 384 -9.12 -10.89 22.09
CA ALA A 384 -9.95 -11.69 23.01
C ALA A 384 -11.27 -10.95 23.34
N VAL A 385 -11.19 -9.62 23.47
CA VAL A 385 -12.32 -8.72 23.74
C VAL A 385 -12.15 -7.48 22.86
N SER A 386 -13.27 -6.90 22.41
CA SER A 386 -13.23 -5.68 21.60
C SER A 386 -12.62 -4.50 22.37
N PRO A 387 -11.74 -3.71 21.73
CA PRO A 387 -11.14 -2.53 22.33
C PRO A 387 -12.16 -1.48 22.75
N LEU A 388 -11.86 -0.73 23.82
CA LEU A 388 -12.72 0.35 24.34
C LEU A 388 -13.09 1.43 23.33
N PHE A 389 -12.25 1.67 22.31
CA PHE A 389 -12.57 2.65 21.28
C PHE A 389 -13.81 2.25 20.46
N VAL A 390 -14.11 0.95 20.35
CA VAL A 390 -15.28 0.43 19.63
C VAL A 390 -16.56 0.86 20.33
N LYS A 391 -16.60 0.81 21.67
CA LYS A 391 -17.73 1.32 22.45
C LYS A 391 -18.01 2.79 22.15
N LYS A 392 -16.95 3.61 22.06
CA LYS A 392 -17.04 5.03 21.69
C LYS A 392 -17.54 5.25 20.27
N VAL A 393 -17.21 4.36 19.33
CA VAL A 393 -17.71 4.42 17.95
C VAL A 393 -19.19 4.08 17.93
N ASN A 394 -19.58 2.94 18.51
CA ASN A 394 -20.97 2.47 18.51
C ASN A 394 -21.94 3.47 19.17
N ALA A 395 -21.49 4.22 20.18
CA ALA A 395 -22.29 5.28 20.79
C ALA A 395 -22.52 6.51 19.88
N LYS A 396 -21.75 6.67 18.80
CA LYS A 396 -21.80 7.85 17.92
C LYS A 396 -22.27 7.53 16.51
N ALA A 397 -21.83 6.42 15.94
CA ALA A 397 -22.11 6.07 14.56
C ALA A 397 -21.93 4.57 14.32
N HIS A 398 -22.72 4.03 13.39
CA HIS A 398 -22.54 2.67 12.89
C HIS A 398 -22.00 2.71 11.45
N LEU A 399 -20.67 2.73 11.31
CA LEU A 399 -19.99 2.86 10.01
C LEU A 399 -20.48 1.88 8.95
N CYS A 400 -20.91 0.66 9.31
CA CYS A 400 -21.40 -0.33 8.35
C CYS A 400 -22.61 0.18 7.55
N GLN A 401 -23.54 0.86 8.22
CA GLN A 401 -24.72 1.45 7.57
C GLN A 401 -24.35 2.67 6.75
N GLU A 402 -23.43 3.51 7.24
CA GLU A 402 -22.96 4.70 6.52
C GLU A 402 -22.15 4.32 5.26
N LEU A 403 -21.30 3.30 5.35
CA LEU A 403 -20.55 2.76 4.22
C LEU A 403 -21.49 2.22 3.13
N ALA A 404 -22.62 1.62 3.54
CA ALA A 404 -23.61 1.10 2.59
C ALA A 404 -24.28 2.20 1.76
N LYS A 405 -24.34 3.45 2.26
CA LYS A 405 -24.93 4.59 1.52
C LYS A 405 -24.14 4.97 0.27
N ALA A 406 -22.86 4.60 0.19
CA ALA A 406 -22.05 4.81 -1.01
C ALA A 406 -22.28 3.76 -2.10
N LEU A 407 -22.88 2.60 -1.79
CA LEU A 407 -22.98 1.50 -2.75
C LEU A 407 -23.70 1.83 -4.07
N PRO A 408 -24.78 2.64 -4.11
CA PRO A 408 -25.47 2.94 -5.36
C PRO A 408 -24.58 3.62 -6.41
N THR A 409 -23.55 4.38 -5.99
CA THR A 409 -22.65 5.07 -6.93
C THR A 409 -21.41 4.26 -7.28
N LEU A 410 -21.05 3.25 -6.48
CA LEU A 410 -19.82 2.49 -6.66
C LEU A 410 -19.96 1.35 -7.67
N GLU A 411 -18.87 1.10 -8.40
CA GLU A 411 -18.64 -0.13 -9.17
C GLU A 411 -17.79 -1.13 -8.39
N HIS A 412 -16.83 -0.64 -7.60
CA HIS A 412 -15.88 -1.47 -6.88
C HIS A 412 -15.66 -0.96 -5.45
N LEU A 413 -15.82 -1.85 -4.46
CA LEU A 413 -15.54 -1.57 -3.05
C LEU A 413 -14.50 -2.56 -2.50
N ALA A 414 -13.45 -2.03 -1.89
CA ALA A 414 -12.55 -2.76 -1.01
C ALA A 414 -12.57 -2.13 0.39
N PHE A 415 -12.77 -2.95 1.42
CA PHE A 415 -12.82 -2.45 2.79
C PHE A 415 -12.04 -3.34 3.76
N THR A 416 -11.24 -2.74 4.63
CA THR A 416 -10.52 -3.43 5.70
C THR A 416 -10.87 -2.81 7.05
N GLY A 417 -11.51 -3.59 7.93
CA GLY A 417 -11.92 -3.15 9.25
C GLY A 417 -13.03 -4.01 9.84
N ARG A 418 -13.83 -3.40 10.72
CA ARG A 418 -15.00 -4.04 11.32
C ARG A 418 -16.23 -3.87 10.45
N ILE A 419 -16.94 -4.96 10.18
CA ILE A 419 -18.12 -4.94 9.31
C ILE A 419 -19.14 -6.01 9.73
N CYS A 420 -20.44 -5.70 9.67
CA CYS A 420 -21.53 -6.63 9.95
C CYS A 420 -22.58 -6.66 8.84
N GLY A 421 -23.54 -7.57 8.94
CA GLY A 421 -24.60 -7.76 7.95
C GLY A 421 -25.46 -6.52 7.67
N CYS A 422 -25.51 -5.55 8.60
CA CYS A 422 -26.20 -4.27 8.37
C CYS A 422 -25.68 -3.53 7.13
N PHE A 423 -24.41 -3.70 6.77
CA PHE A 423 -23.85 -3.15 5.53
C PHE A 423 -24.59 -3.66 4.29
N PHE A 424 -24.76 -4.98 4.18
CA PHE A 424 -25.45 -5.59 3.03
C PHE A 424 -26.95 -5.34 3.05
N ASN A 425 -27.59 -5.43 4.24
CA ASN A 425 -29.02 -5.17 4.36
C ASN A 425 -29.37 -3.74 3.96
N GLN A 426 -28.59 -2.76 4.43
CA GLN A 426 -28.75 -1.37 4.07
C GLN A 426 -28.43 -1.14 2.59
N GLY A 427 -27.36 -1.75 2.09
CA GLY A 427 -26.96 -1.66 0.68
C GLY A 427 -28.04 -2.15 -0.27
N ALA A 428 -28.62 -3.32 0.03
CA ALA A 428 -29.73 -3.89 -0.73
C ALA A 428 -30.97 -3.00 -0.70
N ARG A 429 -31.28 -2.39 0.46
CA ARG A 429 -32.41 -1.46 0.62
C ARG A 429 -32.26 -0.19 -0.20
N LEU A 430 -31.03 0.33 -0.32
CA LEU A 430 -30.73 1.56 -1.05
C LEU A 430 -30.48 1.33 -2.55
N SER A 431 -30.30 0.08 -2.98
CA SER A 431 -29.95 -0.25 -4.36
C SER A 431 -31.18 -0.60 -5.18
N ASN A 432 -31.26 -0.03 -6.39
CA ASN A 432 -32.21 -0.44 -7.41
C ASN A 432 -31.62 -1.60 -8.23
N PRO A 433 -32.28 -2.77 -8.34
CA PRO A 433 -31.76 -3.92 -9.09
C PRO A 433 -31.49 -3.65 -10.57
N ARG A 434 -32.20 -2.68 -11.16
CA ARG A 434 -32.05 -2.32 -12.59
C ARG A 434 -30.91 -1.34 -12.85
N GLU A 435 -30.51 -0.59 -11.84
CA GLU A 435 -29.54 0.52 -11.96
C GLU A 435 -28.24 0.25 -11.20
N SER A 436 -28.17 -0.84 -10.43
CA SER A 436 -26.99 -1.19 -9.65
C SER A 436 -25.78 -1.37 -10.56
N ARG A 437 -24.73 -0.57 -10.33
CA ARG A 437 -23.46 -0.64 -11.05
C ARG A 437 -22.39 -1.42 -10.31
N LEU A 438 -22.69 -1.89 -9.09
CA LEU A 438 -21.74 -2.52 -8.19
C LEU A 438 -21.34 -3.89 -8.72
N LYS A 439 -20.11 -4.01 -9.22
CA LYS A 439 -19.54 -5.21 -9.82
C LYS A 439 -18.77 -6.04 -8.82
N SER A 440 -18.03 -5.40 -7.90
CA SER A 440 -17.18 -6.13 -6.94
C SER A 440 -17.18 -5.58 -5.52
N ILE A 441 -17.14 -6.49 -4.54
CA ILE A 441 -16.89 -6.19 -3.13
C ILE A 441 -15.76 -7.11 -2.61
N ASP A 442 -14.70 -6.56 -1.99
CA ASP A 442 -13.67 -7.30 -1.23
C ASP A 442 -13.59 -6.78 0.21
N LEU A 443 -14.03 -7.59 1.17
CA LEU A 443 -14.02 -7.28 2.60
C LEU A 443 -12.93 -8.07 3.31
N ILE A 444 -12.00 -7.36 3.94
CA ILE A 444 -11.06 -7.90 4.91
C ILE A 444 -11.61 -7.61 6.31
N VAL A 445 -12.28 -8.60 6.86
CA VAL A 445 -12.95 -8.52 8.15
C VAL A 445 -11.91 -8.66 9.25
N LYS A 446 -11.82 -7.68 10.14
CA LYS A 446 -11.00 -7.74 11.36
C LYS A 446 -11.79 -8.22 12.56
N ASN A 447 -13.04 -7.79 12.65
CA ASN A 447 -14.04 -8.28 13.60
C ASN A 447 -15.45 -7.98 13.02
N VAL A 448 -16.49 -8.61 13.54
CA VAL A 448 -17.88 -8.38 13.14
C VAL A 448 -18.59 -7.55 14.20
N CYS A 449 -19.28 -6.48 13.80
CA CYS A 449 -20.06 -5.68 14.75
C CYS A 449 -21.23 -6.50 15.32
N ARG A 450 -21.41 -6.50 16.64
CA ARG A 450 -22.48 -7.22 17.35
C ARG A 450 -23.32 -6.24 18.20
N PRO A 451 -24.65 -6.43 18.25
CA PRO A 451 -25.55 -5.53 18.97
C PRO A 451 -25.45 -5.61 20.51
N THR A 452 -24.68 -6.55 21.07
CA THR A 452 -24.67 -6.83 22.50
C THR A 452 -23.24 -6.85 23.06
N PHE A 453 -23.01 -6.12 24.15
CA PHE A 453 -21.75 -6.12 24.92
C PHE A 453 -21.58 -7.41 25.73
N ILE A 454 -21.68 -8.56 25.06
CA ILE A 454 -21.38 -9.84 25.66
C ILE A 454 -19.89 -9.83 26.01
N TRP A 455 -19.53 -10.41 27.15
CA TRP A 455 -18.17 -10.46 27.69
C TRP A 455 -17.15 -11.19 26.79
N ASN A 456 -17.55 -11.64 25.60
CA ASN A 456 -16.78 -12.37 24.59
C ASN A 456 -17.10 -11.85 23.17
N ASP A 457 -16.78 -10.58 22.88
CA ASP A 457 -16.94 -9.99 21.54
C ASP A 457 -15.60 -9.87 20.78
N GLY A 458 -14.68 -10.81 21.05
CA GLY A 458 -13.40 -10.96 20.37
C GLY A 458 -13.51 -11.43 18.92
N SER A 459 -12.35 -11.65 18.31
CA SER A 459 -12.22 -12.24 16.98
C SER A 459 -11.32 -13.48 17.04
N GLY A 460 -11.73 -14.57 16.40
CA GLY A 460 -10.92 -15.78 16.37
C GLY A 460 -11.64 -16.97 15.79
N ILE A 461 -10.87 -17.88 15.19
CA ILE A 461 -11.42 -19.12 14.60
C ILE A 461 -11.87 -20.14 15.65
N THR A 462 -11.45 -19.97 16.91
CA THR A 462 -11.90 -20.81 18.04
C THR A 462 -13.08 -20.18 18.79
N ASP A 463 -13.48 -18.95 18.44
CA ASP A 463 -14.65 -18.30 19.06
C ASP A 463 -15.87 -18.53 18.16
N MET A 464 -16.75 -19.45 18.59
CA MET A 464 -17.95 -19.77 17.83
C MET A 464 -18.89 -18.56 17.70
N SER A 465 -18.87 -17.62 18.65
CA SER A 465 -19.67 -16.38 18.56
C SER A 465 -19.18 -15.47 17.43
N PHE A 466 -17.87 -15.47 17.15
CA PHE A 466 -17.30 -14.80 15.98
C PHE A 466 -17.64 -15.53 14.68
N ILE A 467 -17.54 -16.86 14.66
CA ILE A 467 -17.86 -17.67 13.47
C ILE A 467 -19.33 -17.48 13.06
N LEU A 468 -20.28 -17.55 14.00
CA LEU A 468 -21.71 -17.31 13.74
C LEU A 468 -21.99 -15.87 13.29
N ALA A 469 -21.28 -14.89 13.85
CA ALA A 469 -21.39 -13.51 13.39
C ALA A 469 -20.83 -13.33 11.97
N PHE A 470 -19.74 -14.01 11.63
CA PHE A 470 -19.17 -14.03 10.28
C PHE A 470 -20.10 -14.74 9.29
N GLU A 471 -20.70 -15.87 9.67
CA GLU A 471 -21.75 -16.53 8.90
C GLU A 471 -22.92 -15.58 8.64
N SER A 472 -23.41 -14.87 9.67
CA SER A 472 -24.50 -13.90 9.54
C SER A 472 -24.14 -12.76 8.57
N LEU A 473 -22.88 -12.31 8.55
CA LEU A 473 -22.38 -11.35 7.57
C LEU A 473 -22.39 -11.93 6.15
N VAL A 474 -21.94 -13.17 5.96
CA VAL A 474 -21.97 -13.86 4.67
C VAL A 474 -23.40 -14.05 4.19
N LEU A 475 -24.30 -14.48 5.07
CA LEU A 475 -25.72 -14.68 4.78
C LEU A 475 -26.38 -13.38 4.33
N ALA A 476 -26.12 -12.26 5.00
CA ALA A 476 -26.59 -10.94 4.56
C ALA A 476 -26.03 -10.55 3.18
N GLY A 477 -24.76 -10.87 2.92
CA GLY A 477 -24.13 -10.72 1.60
C GLY A 477 -24.84 -11.51 0.51
N VAL A 478 -25.13 -12.79 0.75
CA VAL A 478 -25.87 -13.65 -0.18
C VAL A 478 -27.28 -13.12 -0.40
N LYS A 479 -28.02 -12.76 0.67
CA LYS A 479 -29.36 -12.14 0.57
C LYS A 479 -29.35 -10.90 -0.31
N SER A 480 -28.32 -10.06 -0.19
CA SER A 480 -28.22 -8.83 -0.98
C SER A 480 -28.07 -9.05 -2.49
N LEU A 481 -27.66 -10.25 -2.95
CA LEU A 481 -27.56 -10.59 -4.38
C LEU A 481 -28.92 -10.56 -5.09
N GLU A 482 -30.02 -10.66 -4.34
CA GLU A 482 -31.35 -10.44 -4.90
C GLU A 482 -31.48 -9.03 -5.49
N ARG A 483 -30.91 -8.02 -4.82
CA ARG A 483 -30.97 -6.60 -5.22
C ARG A 483 -29.74 -6.15 -5.98
N LEU A 484 -28.55 -6.66 -5.64
CA LEU A 484 -27.27 -6.29 -6.25
C LEU A 484 -26.96 -7.18 -7.47
N LYS A 485 -27.81 -7.11 -8.51
CA LYS A 485 -27.75 -8.04 -9.65
C LYS A 485 -26.44 -7.99 -10.46
N ALA A 486 -25.80 -6.82 -10.52
CA ALA A 486 -24.52 -6.59 -11.20
C ALA A 486 -23.30 -7.16 -10.45
N LEU A 487 -23.46 -7.52 -9.17
CA LEU A 487 -22.38 -8.02 -8.33
C LEU A 487 -21.97 -9.42 -8.80
N ASN A 488 -20.82 -9.52 -9.46
CA ASN A 488 -20.27 -10.76 -9.99
C ASN A 488 -19.03 -11.27 -9.21
N TYR A 489 -18.52 -10.41 -8.31
CA TYR A 489 -17.43 -10.72 -7.41
C TYR A 489 -17.76 -10.26 -5.99
N LEU A 490 -17.95 -11.20 -5.07
CA LEU A 490 -18.08 -10.91 -3.65
C LEU A 490 -17.06 -11.73 -2.89
N ARG A 491 -16.17 -11.07 -2.16
CA ARG A 491 -15.21 -11.72 -1.28
C ARG A 491 -15.33 -11.15 0.12
N ILE A 492 -15.44 -12.04 1.10
CA ILE A 492 -15.45 -11.71 2.52
C ILE A 492 -14.41 -12.62 3.16
N ARG A 493 -13.41 -12.07 3.84
CA ARG A 493 -12.34 -12.88 4.41
C ARG A 493 -11.87 -12.36 5.76
N PHE A 494 -11.71 -13.28 6.69
CA PHE A 494 -10.92 -13.08 7.88
C PHE A 494 -9.44 -13.36 7.59
N SER A 495 -8.53 -12.68 8.28
CA SER A 495 -7.09 -12.78 7.98
C SER A 495 -6.25 -12.86 9.26
N ILE A 496 -6.07 -14.07 9.83
CA ILE A 496 -5.04 -14.40 10.84
C ILE A 496 -3.79 -15.05 10.24
N SER A 497 -2.80 -15.30 11.09
CA SER A 497 -1.54 -16.02 10.88
C SER A 497 -1.67 -17.49 10.45
N VAL A 498 -2.86 -18.11 10.50
CA VAL A 498 -3.12 -19.48 10.01
C VAL A 498 -4.05 -19.42 8.79
N PRO A 499 -3.54 -19.12 7.57
CA PRO A 499 -4.37 -18.74 6.44
C PRO A 499 -5.36 -19.82 5.99
N ALA A 500 -5.03 -21.10 6.22
CA ALA A 500 -5.78 -22.22 5.68
C ALA A 500 -7.18 -22.36 6.31
N LEU A 501 -7.29 -22.13 7.63
CA LEU A 501 -8.55 -22.26 8.38
C LEU A 501 -9.35 -20.96 8.48
N ASN A 502 -8.83 -19.87 7.95
CA ASN A 502 -9.50 -18.57 8.04
C ASN A 502 -10.85 -18.62 7.37
N PRO A 503 -11.95 -18.28 8.08
CA PRO A 503 -13.25 -18.17 7.45
C PRO A 503 -13.18 -17.13 6.33
N TYR A 504 -13.70 -17.54 5.20
CA TYR A 504 -13.84 -16.70 4.03
C TYR A 504 -15.08 -17.13 3.27
N PHE A 505 -15.58 -16.26 2.41
CA PHE A 505 -16.58 -16.56 1.41
C PHE A 505 -16.15 -15.86 0.13
N GLN A 506 -16.28 -16.53 -1.00
CA GLN A 506 -16.00 -15.94 -2.29
C GLN A 506 -17.01 -16.42 -3.32
N LEU A 507 -17.74 -15.49 -3.91
CA LEU A 507 -18.49 -15.66 -5.14
C LEU A 507 -17.69 -15.04 -6.29
N LYS A 508 -17.37 -15.82 -7.31
CA LYS A 508 -16.76 -15.33 -8.56
C LYS A 508 -17.33 -16.13 -9.73
N ASN A 509 -17.85 -15.44 -10.75
CA ASN A 509 -18.39 -16.08 -11.96
C ASN A 509 -19.46 -17.15 -11.63
N ASN A 510 -20.37 -16.85 -10.69
CA ASN A 510 -21.37 -17.79 -10.17
C ASN A 510 -20.80 -19.05 -9.48
N GLN A 511 -19.51 -19.07 -9.13
CA GLN A 511 -18.92 -20.14 -8.32
C GLN A 511 -18.64 -19.63 -6.92
N CYS A 512 -19.07 -20.39 -5.92
CA CYS A 512 -18.88 -20.12 -4.50
C CYS A 512 -17.79 -21.02 -3.90
N THR A 513 -16.94 -20.42 -3.06
CA THR A 513 -15.97 -21.11 -2.20
C THR A 513 -15.95 -20.47 -0.82
N GLY A 514 -15.40 -21.19 0.16
CA GLY A 514 -15.27 -20.78 1.54
C GLY A 514 -16.31 -21.41 2.46
N ILE A 515 -16.76 -20.66 3.45
CA ILE A 515 -17.68 -21.18 4.46
C ILE A 515 -19.05 -21.47 3.85
N TRP A 516 -19.66 -22.55 4.32
CA TRP A 516 -21.00 -22.95 3.90
C TRP A 516 -21.80 -23.50 5.08
N SER A 517 -23.11 -23.34 4.98
CA SER A 517 -24.14 -23.93 5.83
C SER A 517 -25.38 -24.14 4.98
N ASP A 518 -26.32 -24.98 5.43
CA ASP A 518 -27.55 -25.25 4.69
C ASP A 518 -28.32 -23.95 4.44
N THR A 519 -28.39 -23.08 5.46
CA THR A 519 -28.97 -21.74 5.35
C THR A 519 -28.32 -20.87 4.25
N ILE A 520 -26.99 -20.89 4.11
CA ILE A 520 -26.29 -20.16 3.05
C ILE A 520 -26.64 -20.75 1.67
N ILE A 521 -26.66 -22.08 1.56
CA ILE A 521 -26.95 -22.78 0.31
C ILE A 521 -28.38 -22.48 -0.15
N ASP A 522 -29.37 -22.62 0.74
CA ASP A 522 -30.78 -22.39 0.44
C ASP A 522 -31.03 -20.94 0.03
N THR A 523 -30.42 -20.00 0.77
CA THR A 523 -30.52 -18.57 0.45
C THR A 523 -29.85 -18.24 -0.89
N LEU A 524 -28.71 -18.88 -1.20
CA LEU A 524 -28.03 -18.69 -2.49
C LEU A 524 -28.89 -19.20 -3.65
N ALA A 525 -29.48 -20.39 -3.50
CA ALA A 525 -30.37 -20.97 -4.51
C ALA A 525 -31.58 -20.06 -4.80
N GLN A 526 -32.14 -19.41 -3.78
CA GLN A 526 -33.26 -18.47 -3.93
C GLN A 526 -32.83 -17.15 -4.60
N THR A 527 -31.71 -16.57 -4.19
CA THR A 527 -31.32 -15.19 -4.59
C THR A 527 -30.51 -15.13 -5.88
N ARG A 528 -29.72 -16.18 -6.16
CA ARG A 528 -28.86 -16.32 -7.33
C ARG A 528 -28.84 -17.79 -7.79
N PRO A 529 -29.91 -18.31 -8.42
CA PRO A 529 -30.03 -19.74 -8.77
C PRO A 529 -28.92 -20.29 -9.67
N ARG A 530 -28.27 -19.42 -10.46
CA ARG A 530 -27.14 -19.81 -11.32
C ARG A 530 -25.84 -20.04 -10.56
N ALA A 531 -25.77 -19.67 -9.28
CA ALA A 531 -24.58 -19.80 -8.46
C ALA A 531 -24.60 -21.07 -7.62
N SER A 532 -23.45 -21.74 -7.54
CA SER A 532 -23.28 -22.98 -6.78
C SER A 532 -21.91 -23.05 -6.11
N PHE A 533 -21.81 -23.84 -5.04
CA PHE A 533 -20.54 -24.15 -4.40
C PHE A 533 -19.75 -25.15 -5.23
N LEU A 534 -18.45 -24.90 -5.40
CA LEU A 534 -17.54 -25.83 -6.10
C LEU A 534 -17.35 -27.14 -5.34
N GLU A 535 -17.29 -27.05 -4.02
CA GLU A 535 -17.10 -28.17 -3.11
C GLU A 535 -17.92 -27.91 -1.85
N LYS A 536 -18.42 -28.97 -1.21
CA LYS A 536 -19.14 -28.94 0.07
C LYS A 536 -18.55 -29.99 1.00
N ALA A 537 -17.32 -29.75 1.47
CA ALA A 537 -16.67 -30.67 2.39
C ALA A 537 -17.47 -30.71 3.72
N GLU A 538 -17.98 -31.89 4.08
CA GLU A 538 -18.74 -32.13 5.32
C GLU A 538 -17.84 -32.18 6.56
N TYR A 539 -16.59 -32.59 6.38
CA TYR A 539 -15.64 -32.79 7.47
C TYR A 539 -14.35 -32.02 7.23
N LEU A 540 -13.89 -31.36 8.29
CA LEU A 540 -12.57 -30.78 8.38
C LEU A 540 -11.69 -31.91 8.94
N GLY A 541 -10.96 -32.64 8.08
CA GLY A 541 -10.19 -33.85 8.47
C GLY A 541 -9.30 -33.63 9.70
N ASP A 542 -8.83 -34.71 10.36
CA ASP A 542 -8.22 -34.73 11.71
C ASP A 542 -7.33 -33.52 12.09
N ILE A 543 -7.95 -32.45 12.61
CA ILE A 543 -7.22 -31.33 13.21
C ILE A 543 -7.05 -31.64 14.69
N GLY A 544 -5.80 -31.94 15.07
CA GLY A 544 -5.41 -32.16 16.45
C GLY A 544 -5.00 -30.86 17.14
N PHE A 545 -5.14 -30.82 18.46
CA PHE A 545 -4.48 -29.83 19.32
C PHE A 545 -3.37 -30.54 20.09
N LYS A 546 -2.16 -29.98 20.08
CA LYS A 546 -1.06 -30.41 20.95
C LYS A 546 -0.38 -29.16 21.52
N ASP A 547 -0.23 -29.09 22.84
CA ASP A 547 0.45 -28.00 23.56
C ASP A 547 -0.09 -26.59 23.26
N GLY A 548 -1.41 -26.45 23.10
CA GLY A 548 -2.06 -25.16 22.78
C GLY A 548 -1.81 -24.66 21.35
N GLN A 549 -1.11 -25.44 20.51
CA GLN A 549 -0.94 -25.18 19.10
C GLN A 549 -1.87 -26.06 18.26
N LEU A 550 -2.44 -25.45 17.23
CA LEU A 550 -3.29 -26.14 16.27
C LEU A 550 -2.39 -26.94 15.32
N LEU A 551 -2.44 -28.27 15.41
CA LEU A 551 -1.77 -29.16 14.48
C LEU A 551 -2.68 -29.34 13.27
N ALA A 552 -2.46 -28.53 12.24
CA ALA A 552 -3.10 -28.74 10.95
C ALA A 552 -2.49 -30.01 10.29
N PRO A 553 -3.30 -30.88 9.68
CA PRO A 553 -2.79 -31.99 8.88
C PRO A 553 -1.75 -31.50 7.85
N PRO A 554 -0.74 -32.31 7.50
CA PRO A 554 0.27 -31.94 6.50
C PRO A 554 -0.35 -31.54 5.14
N THR A 555 -1.58 -31.99 4.83
CA THR A 555 -2.35 -31.60 3.64
C THR A 555 -2.76 -30.11 3.64
N PHE A 556 -3.06 -29.53 4.80
CA PHE A 556 -3.41 -28.10 4.93
C PHE A 556 -2.23 -27.17 4.67
N SER A 557 -0.99 -27.66 4.82
CA SER A 557 0.22 -26.88 4.51
C SER A 557 0.40 -26.65 3.00
N LYS A 558 -0.16 -27.54 2.15
CA LYS A 558 0.00 -27.51 0.69
C LYS A 558 -1.23 -26.95 -0.05
N THR A 559 -2.45 -27.17 0.45
CA THR A 559 -3.69 -26.70 -0.19
C THR A 559 -4.72 -26.25 0.84
N ARG A 560 -5.14 -24.98 0.76
CA ARG A 560 -6.27 -24.44 1.53
C ARG A 560 -7.56 -25.13 1.04
N PRO A 561 -8.45 -25.62 1.94
CA PRO A 561 -9.71 -26.19 1.51
C PRO A 561 -10.55 -25.17 0.74
N LEU A 562 -11.18 -25.63 -0.35
CA LEU A 562 -12.08 -24.79 -1.15
C LEU A 562 -13.37 -24.47 -0.40
N SER A 563 -13.78 -25.31 0.56
CA SER A 563 -14.96 -25.08 1.38
C SER A 563 -14.81 -25.63 2.79
N ILE A 564 -15.48 -25.01 3.77
CA ILE A 564 -15.51 -25.47 5.17
C ILE A 564 -16.94 -25.31 5.71
N LYS A 565 -17.53 -26.38 6.26
CA LYS A 565 -18.84 -26.29 6.90
C LYS A 565 -18.74 -25.47 8.18
N VAL A 566 -19.67 -24.54 8.41
CA VAL A 566 -19.64 -23.65 9.59
C VAL A 566 -19.59 -24.44 10.91
N SER A 567 -20.34 -25.54 11.00
CA SER A 567 -20.34 -26.40 12.19
C SER A 567 -18.99 -27.06 12.49
N SER A 568 -18.12 -27.23 11.48
CA SER A 568 -16.78 -27.80 11.67
C SER A 568 -15.86 -26.90 12.52
N TYR A 569 -16.17 -25.61 12.68
CA TYR A 569 -15.42 -24.74 13.59
C TYR A 569 -15.67 -25.08 15.07
N ALA A 570 -16.74 -25.81 15.41
CA ALA A 570 -17.02 -26.23 16.78
C ALA A 570 -15.95 -27.21 17.30
N SER A 571 -15.35 -28.03 16.44
CA SER A 571 -14.26 -28.94 16.85
C SER A 571 -12.98 -28.19 17.23
N LEU A 572 -12.83 -26.93 16.78
CA LEU A 572 -11.72 -26.06 17.16
C LEU A 572 -11.91 -25.42 18.54
N ASN A 573 -13.13 -25.47 19.08
CA ASN A 573 -13.45 -24.95 20.40
C ASN A 573 -13.03 -25.92 21.52
N SER A 574 -12.92 -27.22 21.22
CA SER A 574 -12.69 -28.30 22.19
C SER A 574 -11.27 -28.36 22.79
N GLY A 575 -10.34 -27.52 22.33
CA GLY A 575 -8.92 -27.59 22.69
C GLY A 575 -8.46 -26.71 23.86
N ILE A 576 -9.37 -25.98 24.53
CA ILE A 576 -9.06 -25.13 25.69
C ILE A 576 -9.86 -25.61 26.90
N THR A 577 -9.51 -26.79 27.43
CA THR A 577 -9.76 -27.08 28.84
C THR A 577 -8.67 -26.37 29.64
N ILE A 578 -9.03 -25.25 30.26
CA ILE A 578 -8.22 -24.67 31.34
C ILE A 578 -8.39 -25.63 32.53
N SER A 579 -7.37 -26.44 32.79
CA SER A 579 -7.16 -27.12 34.06
C SER A 579 -6.28 -26.28 34.96
#